data_AF-A0A920Q6U7-F1
#
_entry.id   AF-A0A920Q6U7-F1
#
_cell.length_a   1.000
_cell.length_b   1.000
_cell.length_c   1.000
_cell.angle_alpha   90.00
_cell.angle_beta   90.00
_cell.angle_gamma   90.00
#
_symmetry.space_group_name_H-M   'P 1'
#
loop_
_entity.id
_entity.type
_entity.pdbx_description
1 polymer ?
#
loop_
_entity_poly.entity_id
_entity_poly.type
_entity_poly.pdbx_seq_one_letter_code
_entity_poly.pdbx_strand_id
1 'polypeptide(L)'
;MAGVLPATGNLSVWRKGDRIRISDVLSQWLDLGYHNEPVVETPGSFSHRGGILDIYPTGAEWPIRIELWDDEIDTIRNFDPISQRSIGPYEEVRLAAAREQLPNLAHQATVEAMIKALDYGKCGGEVRDRMAEELSQLTSCLTLRPCLSITDW
;
A
#
# COMPACT_ATOMS: atom_id res chain seq x y z
N MET A 1 7.45 -18.97 7.73
CA MET A 1 6.61 -18.71 6.55
C MET A 1 5.76 -17.49 6.87
N ALA A 2 6.37 -16.31 6.83
CA ALA A 2 5.73 -15.05 7.16
C ALA A 2 5.47 -14.29 5.85
N GLY A 3 4.21 -13.90 5.64
CA GLY A 3 3.75 -12.84 4.74
C GLY A 3 4.28 -12.81 3.31
N VAL A 4 3.94 -13.80 2.48
CA VAL A 4 3.91 -13.61 1.02
C VAL A 4 2.50 -13.14 0.66
N LEU A 5 2.35 -11.98 0.02
CA LEU A 5 1.10 -11.63 -0.66
C LEU A 5 0.85 -12.66 -1.77
N PRO A 6 -0.22 -13.47 -1.73
CA PRO A 6 -0.65 -14.17 -2.93
C PRO A 6 -1.31 -13.14 -3.86
N ALA A 7 -1.19 -13.35 -5.17
CA ALA A 7 -1.77 -12.57 -6.26
C ALA A 7 -3.32 -12.59 -6.28
N THR A 8 -3.99 -12.72 -5.13
CA THR A 8 -5.40 -13.03 -4.98
C THR A 8 -5.91 -12.45 -3.66
N GLY A 9 -6.20 -11.14 -3.62
CA GLY A 9 -7.15 -10.51 -2.69
C GLY A 9 -7.01 -10.73 -1.17
N ASN A 10 -5.98 -11.41 -0.67
CA ASN A 10 -5.84 -11.69 0.76
C ASN A 10 -5.20 -10.50 1.47
N LEU A 11 -5.86 -10.06 2.53
CA LEU A 11 -5.37 -9.01 3.42
C LEU A 11 -4.03 -9.42 4.02
N SER A 12 -3.14 -8.45 4.13
CA SER A 12 -1.87 -8.64 4.82
C SER A 12 -2.15 -8.58 6.32
N VAL A 13 -1.81 -9.65 7.05
CA VAL A 13 -2.08 -9.79 8.48
C VAL A 13 -0.77 -9.96 9.24
N TRP A 14 -0.54 -9.10 10.24
CA TRP A 14 0.62 -9.18 11.14
C TRP A 14 0.18 -9.16 12.59
N ARG A 15 0.84 -9.95 13.44
CA ARG A 15 0.53 -10.12 14.86
C ARG A 15 1.76 -9.95 15.73
N LYS A 16 1.54 -9.68 17.02
CA LYS A 16 2.62 -9.72 18.02
C LYS A 16 3.32 -11.09 17.98
N GLY A 17 4.65 -11.07 18.00
CA GLY A 17 5.51 -12.25 17.90
C GLY A 17 5.82 -12.70 16.47
N ASP A 18 5.20 -12.10 15.45
CA ASP A 18 5.61 -12.38 14.07
C ASP A 18 7.01 -11.82 13.81
N ARG A 19 7.80 -12.56 13.04
CA ARG A 19 9.10 -12.09 12.53
C ARG A 19 8.94 -11.53 11.13
N ILE A 20 9.38 -10.29 10.95
CA ILE A 20 9.23 -9.54 9.70
C ILE A 20 10.56 -8.91 9.28
N ARG A 21 10.79 -8.85 7.97
CA ARG A 21 11.82 -7.99 7.39
C ARG A 21 11.17 -6.66 7.04
N ILE A 22 11.67 -5.57 7.63
CA ILE A 22 11.12 -4.23 7.42
C ILE A 22 11.06 -3.88 5.93
N SER A 23 12.11 -4.16 5.16
CA SER A 23 12.16 -3.92 3.71
C SER A 23 10.98 -4.52 2.95
N ASP A 24 10.58 -5.74 3.33
CA ASP A 24 9.52 -6.48 2.65
C ASP A 24 8.16 -5.87 2.98
N VAL A 25 7.96 -5.49 4.25
CA VAL A 25 6.74 -4.83 4.72
C VAL A 25 6.57 -3.46 4.06
N LEU A 26 7.64 -2.68 3.96
CA LEU A 26 7.58 -1.37 3.31
C LEU A 26 7.29 -1.49 1.81
N SER A 27 7.93 -2.43 1.11
CA SER A 27 7.62 -2.71 -0.30
C SER A 27 6.16 -3.11 -0.47
N GLN A 28 5.66 -3.97 0.40
CA GLN A 28 4.27 -4.40 0.40
C GLN A 28 3.29 -3.26 0.63
N TRP A 29 3.58 -2.32 1.52
CA TRP A 29 2.72 -1.16 1.76
C TRP A 29 2.71 -0.20 0.56
N LEU A 30 3.85 0.02 -0.08
CA LEU A 30 3.95 0.78 -1.33
C LEU A 30 3.12 0.13 -2.44
N ASP A 31 3.21 -1.20 -2.58
CA ASP A 31 2.45 -1.95 -3.58
C ASP A 31 0.94 -1.93 -3.32
N LEU A 32 0.53 -1.84 -2.06
CA LEU A 32 -0.86 -1.60 -1.65
C LEU A 32 -1.32 -0.15 -1.85
N GLY A 33 -0.44 0.74 -2.32
CA GLY A 33 -0.76 2.13 -2.64
C GLY A 33 -0.65 3.09 -1.45
N TYR A 34 -0.05 2.67 -0.34
CA TYR A 34 0.26 3.56 0.77
C TYR A 34 1.48 4.43 0.43
N HIS A 35 1.53 5.64 0.96
CA HIS A 35 2.64 6.57 0.75
C HIS A 35 3.39 6.87 2.04
N ASN A 36 4.70 7.09 1.93
CA ASN A 36 5.51 7.44 3.09
C ASN A 36 5.31 8.91 3.48
N GLU A 37 5.16 9.16 4.78
CA GLU A 37 5.17 10.48 5.39
C GLU A 37 6.13 10.51 6.59
N PRO A 38 6.72 11.67 6.93
CA PRO A 38 7.54 11.80 8.12
C PRO A 38 6.77 11.52 9.42
N VAL A 39 5.48 11.86 9.44
CA VAL A 39 4.55 11.68 10.55
C VAL A 39 3.23 11.20 9.96
N VAL A 40 2.66 10.14 10.53
CA VAL A 40 1.40 9.56 10.05
C VAL A 40 0.24 10.30 10.68
N GLU A 41 -0.46 11.09 9.87
CA GLU A 41 -1.64 11.86 10.27
C GLU A 41 -2.87 11.53 9.41
N THR A 42 -2.68 11.04 8.18
CA THR A 42 -3.74 10.83 7.21
C THR A 42 -3.93 9.36 6.83
N PRO A 43 -5.17 8.88 6.62
CA PRO A 43 -5.39 7.53 6.13
C PRO A 43 -4.71 7.29 4.78
N GLY A 44 -4.09 6.12 4.61
CA GLY A 44 -3.30 5.78 3.43
C GLY A 44 -1.82 6.14 3.55
N SER A 45 -1.37 6.73 4.66
CA SER A 45 0.05 7.01 4.88
C SER A 45 0.73 6.04 5.85
N PHE A 46 2.06 5.97 5.75
CA PHE A 46 2.91 5.20 6.65
C PHE A 46 4.21 5.94 6.97
N SER A 47 4.88 5.58 8.06
CA SER A 47 6.24 6.04 8.37
C SER A 47 7.08 4.89 8.91
N HIS A 48 8.40 5.01 8.76
CA HIS A 48 9.37 4.07 9.30
C HIS A 48 10.48 4.86 10.00
N ARG A 49 10.78 4.48 11.24
CA ARG A 49 11.84 5.07 12.05
C ARG A 49 12.52 3.99 12.90
N GLY A 50 13.60 3.40 12.37
CA GLY A 50 14.30 2.31 13.04
C GLY A 50 13.39 1.10 13.28
N GLY A 51 13.23 0.69 14.54
CA GLY A 51 12.32 -0.40 14.91
C GLY A 51 10.84 -0.03 14.98
N ILE A 52 10.43 1.16 14.52
CA ILE A 52 9.04 1.61 14.59
C ILE A 52 8.47 1.76 13.19
N LEU A 53 7.32 1.15 12.96
CA LEU A 53 6.51 1.33 11.76
C LEU A 53 5.14 1.89 12.16
N ASP A 54 4.78 3.05 11.62
CA ASP A 54 3.44 3.60 11.76
C ASP A 54 2.70 3.44 10.44
N ILE A 55 1.43 3.05 10.49
CA ILE A 55 0.57 2.87 9.31
C ILE A 55 -0.84 3.35 9.65
N TYR A 56 -1.48 4.10 8.74
CA TYR A 56 -2.88 4.49 8.90
C TYR A 56 -3.72 3.79 7.83
N PRO A 57 -4.40 2.67 8.15
CA PRO A 57 -5.27 2.00 7.21
C PRO A 57 -6.43 2.90 6.74
N THR A 58 -6.76 2.88 5.45
CA THR A 58 -7.78 3.76 4.84
C THR A 58 -9.20 3.59 5.39
N GLY A 59 -9.51 2.45 6.03
CA GLY A 59 -10.80 2.17 6.67
C GLY A 59 -10.75 2.04 8.20
N ALA A 60 -9.61 2.37 8.83
CA ALA A 60 -9.48 2.31 10.28
C ALA A 60 -9.83 3.66 10.94
N GLU A 61 -10.27 3.61 12.19
CA GLU A 61 -10.54 4.80 13.00
C GLU A 61 -9.24 5.46 13.51
N TRP A 62 -8.22 4.65 13.78
CA TRP A 62 -6.95 5.08 14.36
C TRP A 62 -5.77 4.49 13.59
N PRO A 63 -4.65 5.22 13.45
CA PRO A 63 -3.41 4.66 12.95
C PRO A 63 -2.81 3.67 13.95
N ILE A 64 -2.02 2.75 13.41
CA ILE A 64 -1.42 1.64 14.14
C ILE A 64 0.10 1.82 14.15
N ARG A 65 0.69 1.69 15.33
CA ARG A 65 2.13 1.64 15.57
C ARG A 65 2.55 0.21 15.83
N ILE A 66 3.53 -0.26 15.07
CA ILE A 66 4.20 -1.55 15.22
C ILE A 66 5.61 -1.26 15.73
N GLU A 67 5.93 -1.77 16.91
CA GLU A 67 7.27 -1.68 17.50
C GLU A 67 7.95 -3.04 17.39
N LEU A 68 9.13 -3.06 16.77
CA LEU A 68 9.95 -4.24 16.61
C LEU A 68 11.07 -4.28 17.66
N TRP A 69 11.37 -5.50 18.09
CA TRP A 69 12.63 -5.85 18.73
C TRP A 69 13.42 -6.73 17.76
N ASP A 70 14.46 -6.18 17.15
CA ASP A 70 15.20 -6.81 16.05
C ASP A 70 14.27 -7.11 14.86
N ASP A 71 14.06 -8.39 14.52
CA ASP A 71 13.17 -8.83 13.46
C ASP A 71 11.75 -9.21 13.96
N GLU A 72 11.47 -9.10 15.26
CA GLU A 72 10.23 -9.59 15.87
C GLU A 72 9.31 -8.44 16.28
N ILE A 73 8.01 -8.56 16.01
CA ILE A 73 7.01 -7.59 16.45
C ILE A 73 6.79 -7.73 17.96
N ASP A 74 7.28 -6.75 18.72
CA ASP A 74 7.09 -6.71 20.17
C ASP A 74 5.72 -6.15 20.54
N THR A 75 5.35 -4.96 20.04
CA THR A 75 4.04 -4.37 20.36
C THR A 75 3.32 -3.80 19.14
N ILE A 76 1.99 -3.90 19.18
CA ILE A 76 1.09 -3.28 18.20
C ILE A 76 0.08 -2.46 19.00
N ARG A 77 -0.08 -1.19 18.64
CA ARG A 77 -0.94 -0.25 19.38
C ARG A 77 -1.61 0.73 18.44
N ASN A 78 -2.82 1.13 18.79
CA ASN A 78 -3.41 2.33 18.20
C ASN A 78 -2.79 3.58 18.82
N PHE A 79 -2.68 4.64 18.05
CA PHE A 79 -2.27 5.96 18.52
C PHE A 79 -3.14 7.06 17.93
N ASP A 80 -3.17 8.21 18.60
CA ASP A 80 -3.90 9.38 18.13
C ASP A 80 -3.05 10.12 17.08
N PRO A 81 -3.56 10.37 15.86
CA PRO A 81 -2.76 10.92 14.75
C PRO A 81 -2.30 12.36 15.01
N ILE A 82 -2.95 13.11 15.89
CA ILE A 82 -2.61 14.52 16.15
C ILE A 82 -1.56 14.61 17.26
N SER A 83 -1.82 13.96 18.39
CA SER A 83 -0.96 14.00 19.57
C SER A 83 0.20 13.01 19.50
N GLN A 84 0.15 12.04 18.57
CA GLN A 84 1.13 10.96 18.40
C GLN A 84 1.30 10.07 19.65
N ARG A 85 0.28 10.04 20.51
CA ARG A 85 0.26 9.28 21.77
C ARG A 85 -0.51 7.98 21.60
N SER A 86 0.00 6.92 22.23
CA SER A 86 -0.69 5.63 22.24
C SER A 86 -2.05 5.73 22.94
N ILE A 87 -3.06 5.14 22.31
CA ILE A 87 -4.43 5.02 22.82
C ILE A 87 -4.57 3.68 23.57
N GLY A 88 -4.13 2.58 22.97
CA GLY A 88 -4.27 1.25 23.55
C GLY A 88 -3.66 0.14 22.71
N PRO A 89 -3.58 -1.08 23.25
CA PRO A 89 -3.07 -2.25 22.52
C PRO A 89 -3.99 -2.60 21.36
N TYR A 90 -3.41 -3.22 20.34
CA TYR A 90 -4.12 -3.74 19.17
C TYR A 90 -3.63 -5.16 18.87
N GLU A 91 -4.52 -6.05 18.43
CA GLU A 91 -4.19 -7.49 18.33
C GLU A 91 -3.48 -7.84 17.02
N GLU A 92 -3.94 -7.29 15.89
CA GLU A 92 -3.37 -7.61 14.59
C GLU A 92 -3.58 -6.49 13.58
N VAL A 93 -2.57 -6.24 12.74
CA VAL A 93 -2.67 -5.28 11.64
C VAL A 93 -3.29 -5.98 10.45
N ARG A 94 -4.44 -5.50 9.97
CA ARG A 94 -5.06 -5.94 8.72
C ARG A 94 -5.04 -4.78 7.73
N LEU A 95 -4.35 -4.94 6.61
CA LEU A 95 -4.30 -3.92 5.57
C LEU A 95 -5.07 -4.34 4.33
N ALA A 96 -5.98 -3.46 3.94
CA ALA A 96 -6.59 -3.43 2.61
C ALA A 96 -5.75 -2.53 1.70
N ALA A 97 -6.03 -2.58 0.40
CA ALA A 97 -5.44 -1.65 -0.55
C ALA A 97 -5.85 -0.21 -0.21
N ALA A 98 -4.89 0.71 -0.22
CA ALA A 98 -5.13 2.14 -0.04
C ALA A 98 -5.65 2.80 -1.33
N ARG A 99 -5.45 2.16 -2.49
CA ARG A 99 -5.92 2.62 -3.79
C ARG A 99 -6.59 1.49 -4.55
N GLU A 100 -7.66 1.81 -5.28
CA GLU A 100 -8.36 0.86 -6.16
C GLU A 100 -7.49 0.45 -7.35
N GLN A 101 -6.55 1.31 -7.76
CA GLN A 101 -5.55 1.00 -8.75
C GLN A 101 -4.26 0.55 -8.07
N LEU A 102 -3.93 -0.73 -8.24
CA LEU A 102 -2.71 -1.34 -7.73
C LEU A 102 -1.82 -1.76 -8.91
N PRO A 103 -1.22 -0.79 -9.63
CA PRO A 103 -0.48 -1.05 -10.86
C PRO A 103 0.72 -2.01 -10.65
N ASN A 104 1.29 -2.03 -9.44
CA ASN A 104 2.39 -2.93 -9.10
C ASN A 104 1.95 -4.36 -8.79
N LEU A 105 0.69 -4.56 -8.40
CA LEU A 105 0.14 -5.88 -8.06
C LEU A 105 -0.58 -6.55 -9.24
N ALA A 106 -0.84 -5.81 -10.32
CA ALA A 106 -1.44 -6.36 -11.53
C ALA A 106 -0.36 -6.97 -12.44
N HIS A 107 -0.63 -8.14 -13.02
CA HIS A 107 0.28 -8.71 -14.02
C HIS A 107 0.28 -7.80 -15.25
N GLN A 108 1.35 -7.01 -15.41
CA GLN A 108 1.42 -5.93 -16.41
C GLN A 108 1.08 -6.43 -17.82
N ALA A 109 1.57 -7.61 -18.21
CA ALA A 109 1.26 -8.20 -19.51
C ALA A 109 -0.24 -8.53 -19.67
N THR A 110 -0.91 -8.97 -18.60
CA THR A 110 -2.36 -9.24 -18.62
C THR A 110 -3.14 -7.94 -18.71
N VAL A 111 -2.77 -6.92 -17.94
CA VAL A 111 -3.42 -5.59 -17.98
C VAL A 111 -3.25 -4.97 -19.36
N GLU A 112 -2.05 -5.00 -19.91
CA GLU A 112 -1.76 -4.48 -21.25
C GLU A 112 -2.56 -5.23 -22.33
N ALA A 113 -2.65 -6.56 -22.23
CA ALA A 113 -3.47 -7.36 -23.13
C ALA A 113 -4.97 -7.04 -23.01
N MET A 114 -5.48 -6.87 -21.78
CA MET A 114 -6.88 -6.49 -21.52
C MET A 114 -7.19 -5.09 -22.06
N ILE A 115 -6.31 -4.11 -21.82
CA ILE A 115 -6.44 -2.75 -22.36
C ILE A 115 -6.46 -2.78 -23.90
N LYS A 116 -5.54 -3.52 -24.52
CA LYS A 116 -5.48 -3.69 -25.99
C LYS A 116 -6.73 -4.38 -26.56
N ALA A 117 -7.41 -5.20 -25.77
CA ALA A 117 -8.62 -5.90 -26.17
C ALA A 117 -9.90 -5.06 -26.02
N LEU A 118 -9.84 -3.87 -25.42
CA LEU A 118 -10.99 -2.97 -25.32
C LEU A 118 -11.35 -2.42 -26.71
N ASP A 119 -12.51 -2.83 -27.24
CA ASP A 119 -13.03 -2.38 -28.53
C ASP A 119 -13.91 -1.14 -28.39
N TYR A 120 -13.34 0.03 -28.69
CA TYR A 120 -14.04 1.31 -28.76
C TYR A 120 -14.61 1.62 -30.15
N GLY A 121 -14.61 0.65 -31.07
CA GLY A 121 -15.07 0.78 -32.44
C GLY A 121 -16.53 1.20 -32.56
N LYS A 122 -17.35 0.86 -31.56
CA LYS A 122 -18.78 1.22 -31.46
C LYS A 122 -19.06 2.51 -30.69
N CYS A 123 -18.04 3.14 -30.09
CA CYS A 123 -18.18 4.42 -29.39
C CYS A 123 -18.13 5.59 -30.38
N GLY A 124 -18.87 6.66 -30.10
CA GLY A 124 -18.76 7.92 -30.83
C GLY A 124 -17.36 8.57 -30.68
N GLY A 125 -16.96 9.42 -31.62
CA GLY A 125 -15.61 10.00 -31.70
C GLY A 125 -15.16 10.65 -30.39
N GLU A 126 -15.99 11.51 -29.80
CA GLU A 126 -15.69 12.21 -28.55
C GLU A 126 -15.49 11.26 -27.35
N VAL A 127 -16.26 10.17 -27.28
CA VAL A 127 -16.11 9.16 -26.22
C VAL A 127 -14.82 8.36 -26.41
N ARG A 128 -14.47 8.05 -27.66
CA ARG A 128 -13.24 7.32 -27.99
C ARG A 128 -12.00 8.15 -27.65
N ASP A 129 -12.02 9.43 -28.01
CA ASP A 129 -10.90 10.34 -27.76
C ASP A 129 -10.69 10.55 -26.25
N ARG A 130 -11.78 10.75 -25.49
CA ARG A 130 -11.72 10.85 -24.03
C ARG A 130 -11.20 9.56 -23.36
N MET A 131 -11.69 8.40 -23.80
CA MET A 131 -11.26 7.11 -23.25
C MET A 131 -9.78 6.81 -23.56
N ALA A 132 -9.29 7.21 -24.74
CA ALA A 132 -7.88 7.08 -25.09
C ALA A 132 -6.99 7.95 -24.19
N GLU A 133 -7.43 9.16 -23.87
CA GLU A 133 -6.74 10.07 -22.96
C GLU A 133 -6.72 9.51 -21.52
N GLU A 134 -7.87 9.05 -21.00
CA GLU A 134 -7.97 8.42 -19.67
C GLU A 134 -7.05 7.19 -19.57
N LEU A 135 -7.07 6.28 -20.54
CA LEU A 135 -6.17 5.12 -20.57
C LEU A 135 -4.69 5.51 -20.57
N SER A 136 -4.31 6.57 -21.28
CA SER A 136 -2.95 7.12 -21.27
C SER A 136 -2.56 7.63 -19.88
N GLN A 137 -3.48 8.27 -19.16
CA GLN A 137 -3.24 8.74 -17.80
C GLN A 137 -3.10 7.55 -16.82
N LEU A 138 -3.98 6.55 -16.91
CA LEU A 138 -3.94 5.37 -16.04
C LEU A 138 -2.64 4.55 -16.25
N THR A 139 -2.13 4.50 -17.49
CA THR A 139 -0.88 3.80 -17.83
C THR A 139 0.39 4.62 -17.60
N SER A 140 0.30 5.95 -17.56
CA SER A 140 1.45 6.79 -17.17
C SER A 140 1.96 6.45 -15.76
N CYS A 141 1.05 6.11 -14.84
CA CYS A 141 1.36 5.68 -13.48
C CYS A 141 2.07 4.30 -13.41
N LEU A 142 1.90 3.45 -14.42
CA LEU A 142 2.63 2.17 -14.58
C LEU A 142 4.09 2.35 -15.05
N THR A 143 4.45 3.53 -15.56
CA THR A 143 5.79 3.82 -16.11
C THR A 143 6.67 4.67 -15.19
N LEU A 144 6.06 5.32 -14.19
CA LEU A 144 6.81 5.93 -13.11
C LEU A 144 7.34 4.82 -12.21
N ARG A 145 8.56 4.36 -12.51
CA ARG A 145 9.37 3.63 -11.52
C ARG A 145 9.24 4.37 -10.19
N PRO A 146 8.97 3.69 -9.05
CA PRO A 146 9.05 4.36 -7.76
C PRO A 146 10.46 4.93 -7.67
N CYS A 147 10.57 6.26 -7.75
CA CYS A 147 11.83 6.97 -7.61
C CYS A 147 12.18 7.03 -6.13
N LEU A 148 12.22 5.88 -5.46
CA LEU A 148 12.50 5.76 -4.04
C LEU A 148 13.21 4.42 -3.88
N SER A 149 14.54 4.48 -4.04
CA SER A 149 15.38 3.38 -3.64
C SER A 149 15.14 3.13 -2.15
N ILE A 150 14.93 1.88 -1.75
CA ILE A 150 14.80 1.49 -0.33
C ILE A 150 16.03 1.93 0.50
N THR A 151 17.13 2.29 -0.17
CA THR A 151 18.38 2.77 0.41
C THR A 151 18.41 4.26 0.81
N ASP A 152 17.37 5.04 0.49
CA ASP A 152 17.30 6.47 0.85
C ASP A 152 16.38 6.77 2.06
N TRP A 153 15.97 5.74 2.82
CA TRP A 153 15.08 5.83 3.99
C TRP A 153 15.78 5.49 5.32
#